data_AF-A0A8B9CZ97-F1
#
_entry.id   AF-A0A8B9CZ97-F1
#
_cell.length_a   1.000
_cell.length_b   1.000
_cell.length_c   1.000
_cell.angle_alpha   90.00
_cell.angle_beta   90.00
_cell.angle_gamma   90.00
#
_symmetry.space_group_name_H-M   'P 1'
#
loop_
_entity.id
_entity.type
_entity.pdbx_description
1 polymer ?
#
loop_
_entity_poly.entity_id
_entity_poly.type
_entity_poly.pdbx_seq_one_letter_code
_entity_poly.pdbx_strand_id
1 'polypeptide(L)'
;MRAGETLLARGGGHRAESPSLRLSLQQAPGSCSTAPRAGPTTSPAASGISASSAPGTRQSLSSTAAAAAGTGTWPKDVGILALEVYFPAQYVEQAELERYDGVEAGKYTRGLGQQQMGFCAAHEDINSLCLTVVQRLVERGRLSWDAIGRLEVGTETVIDKSKAVKTVLMELFRDSGNSDVEGIDTTNACYGGTASLFNAAAWVESSAWDGRYAVVVCGDIAVYATGNARPTGGAGAIAMLVGPNAPLVLERGLRGTHMEHAYDFYKPDLASEYPVVDGPLSIQCYLRALDRCYAVYRRKAESQWQQAGIHRPFTLDDFKFIIFHTPFCKLVQKSVGRLLLNDFLAAPNPDTASGLYKGLQPFRGVKLEDTYTSKEVEKAFQAASQEIFNQKTKPSLLLSSRNGNMYTPSMYGCLASLLAQCSAQDLAGSRIGAFSYGSGLAASMFSLRVSQDAAPGSPLDKLLSSLADLPTRLDARKRVAPQDFAEIMKRREETHHLANHTPHGSHTDLFPGTWYLERVDDKYRRQYARKPL
;
A
#
# COMPACT_ATOMS: atom_id res chain seq x y z
N MET A 1 57.42 -19.56 19.48
CA MET A 1 57.76 -20.98 19.25
C MET A 1 57.00 -21.46 18.03
N ARG A 2 57.74 -21.89 16.99
CA ARG A 2 57.45 -22.79 15.84
C ARG A 2 56.04 -22.71 15.20
N ALA A 3 55.89 -22.22 13.96
CA ALA A 3 56.28 -22.79 12.63
C ALA A 3 55.41 -24.01 12.23
N GLY A 4 54.93 -24.23 10.99
CA GLY A 4 55.18 -23.62 9.67
C GLY A 4 53.95 -23.77 8.74
N GLU A 5 53.80 -22.95 7.70
CA GLU A 5 54.31 -23.09 6.30
C GLU A 5 53.56 -24.15 5.45
N THR A 6 52.72 -23.76 4.47
CA THR A 6 52.97 -23.42 3.04
C THR A 6 52.96 -24.63 2.11
N LEU A 7 52.06 -24.68 1.11
CA LEU A 7 52.45 -24.84 -0.31
C LEU A 7 51.29 -24.62 -1.31
N LEU A 8 51.56 -23.72 -2.26
CA LEU A 8 50.94 -23.60 -3.58
C LEU A 8 51.51 -24.66 -4.54
N ALA A 9 50.71 -25.10 -5.53
CA ALA A 9 51.21 -25.35 -6.88
C ALA A 9 50.07 -25.38 -7.92
N ARG A 10 50.38 -24.75 -9.06
CA ARG A 10 49.59 -24.63 -10.29
C ARG A 10 49.72 -25.88 -11.17
N GLY A 11 48.79 -26.04 -12.12
CA GLY A 11 49.13 -26.44 -13.48
C GLY A 11 48.15 -27.40 -14.17
N GLY A 12 47.78 -27.06 -15.41
CA GLY A 12 47.29 -28.04 -16.41
C GLY A 12 45.93 -27.69 -17.01
N GLY A 13 45.93 -27.13 -18.22
CA GLY A 13 44.71 -26.83 -18.96
C GLY A 13 44.21 -28.00 -19.82
N HIS A 14 42.96 -27.89 -20.25
CA HIS A 14 42.51 -28.49 -21.51
C HIS A 14 41.33 -27.70 -22.07
N ARG A 15 41.47 -27.27 -23.33
CA ARG A 15 40.41 -26.80 -24.23
C ARG A 15 39.51 -27.97 -24.64
N ALA A 16 38.20 -27.77 -24.65
CA ALA A 16 37.21 -28.45 -25.49
C ALA A 16 35.97 -27.52 -25.55
N GLU A 17 35.90 -26.65 -26.56
CA GLU A 17 35.07 -26.82 -27.76
C GLU A 17 33.57 -27.04 -27.49
N SER A 18 32.81 -26.00 -27.85
CA SER A 18 31.36 -25.93 -27.92
C SER A 18 30.82 -26.71 -29.14
N PRO A 19 29.66 -27.37 -29.04
CA PRO A 19 28.85 -27.65 -30.21
C PRO A 19 27.75 -26.59 -30.35
N SER A 20 27.72 -26.02 -31.54
CA SER A 20 26.75 -25.08 -32.04
C SER A 20 25.43 -25.77 -32.35
N LEU A 21 24.33 -25.33 -31.73
CA LEU A 21 22.97 -25.69 -32.13
C LEU A 21 22.56 -24.81 -33.32
N ARG A 22 22.67 -25.38 -34.53
CA ARG A 22 22.10 -24.80 -35.76
C ARG A 22 20.59 -25.06 -35.81
N LEU A 23 19.86 -24.00 -36.11
CA LEU A 23 18.49 -24.03 -36.61
C LEU A 23 18.38 -24.94 -37.84
N SER A 24 17.33 -25.76 -37.87
CA SER A 24 16.78 -26.33 -39.10
C SER A 24 15.31 -25.92 -39.21
N LEU A 25 15.09 -24.94 -40.10
CA LEU A 25 13.81 -24.60 -40.71
C LEU A 25 13.29 -25.80 -41.52
N GLN A 26 12.05 -26.21 -41.28
CA GLN A 26 11.26 -26.97 -42.26
C GLN A 26 9.99 -26.17 -42.55
N GLN A 27 9.94 -25.65 -43.79
CA GLN A 27 8.74 -25.19 -44.46
C GLN A 27 8.07 -26.38 -45.16
N ALA A 28 6.74 -26.43 -45.11
CA ALA A 28 5.90 -27.09 -46.11
C ALA A 28 4.51 -26.41 -46.14
N PRO A 29 3.79 -26.43 -47.28
CA PRO A 29 3.07 -25.26 -47.78
C PRO A 29 1.54 -25.42 -47.94
N GLY A 30 0.89 -24.29 -48.26
CA GLY A 30 -0.41 -24.21 -48.96
C GLY A 30 -1.64 -24.33 -48.06
N SER A 31 -2.74 -23.61 -48.25
CA SER A 31 -3.22 -22.89 -49.42
C SER A 31 -4.31 -21.88 -49.03
N CYS A 32 -4.27 -20.73 -49.69
CA CYS A 32 -5.29 -19.68 -49.68
C CYS A 32 -6.47 -20.10 -50.57
N SER A 33 -7.71 -19.82 -50.16
CA SER A 33 -8.83 -19.65 -51.09
C SER A 33 -9.73 -18.52 -50.59
N THR A 34 -10.05 -17.62 -51.51
CA THR A 34 -10.78 -16.37 -51.31
C THR A 34 -12.19 -16.45 -51.90
N ALA A 35 -13.11 -15.72 -51.24
CA ALA A 35 -14.23 -14.95 -51.82
C ALA A 35 -15.54 -15.69 -52.23
N PRO A 36 -16.67 -14.98 -52.47
CA PRO A 36 -17.26 -13.80 -51.78
C PRO A 36 -18.83 -13.81 -51.71
N ARG A 37 -19.41 -12.67 -51.26
CA ARG A 37 -20.77 -12.06 -51.49
C ARG A 37 -21.77 -12.13 -50.31
N ALA A 38 -22.12 -10.98 -49.71
CA ALA A 38 -23.15 -9.96 -50.06
C ALA A 38 -24.55 -10.37 -49.56
N GLY A 39 -25.18 -9.68 -48.60
CA GLY A 39 -25.87 -8.38 -48.74
C GLY A 39 -27.09 -8.33 -47.78
N PRO A 40 -27.83 -7.21 -47.70
CA PRO A 40 -28.35 -6.66 -46.44
C PRO A 40 -29.87 -6.74 -46.25
N THR A 41 -30.37 -6.66 -45.00
CA THR A 41 -31.80 -6.35 -44.67
C THR A 41 -31.89 -5.78 -43.23
N THR A 42 -32.04 -4.45 -43.08
CA THR A 42 -33.28 -3.71 -42.73
C THR A 42 -33.83 -3.92 -41.31
N SER A 43 -33.73 -2.85 -40.49
CA SER A 43 -34.60 -2.59 -39.33
C SER A 43 -36.05 -2.29 -39.73
N PRO A 44 -36.97 -2.33 -38.77
CA PRO A 44 -37.91 -1.22 -38.62
C PRO A 44 -37.91 -0.65 -37.19
N ALA A 45 -38.07 0.66 -37.13
CA ALA A 45 -38.35 1.44 -35.94
C ALA A 45 -39.86 1.41 -35.60
N ALA A 46 -40.20 1.55 -34.32
CA ALA A 46 -41.43 2.23 -33.89
C ALA A 46 -41.33 2.67 -32.41
N SER A 47 -41.53 3.98 -32.20
CA SER A 47 -42.19 4.69 -31.06
C SER A 47 -42.04 4.14 -29.63
N GLY A 48 -41.61 4.88 -28.61
CA GLY A 48 -41.77 6.31 -28.34
C GLY A 48 -42.67 6.52 -27.11
N ILE A 49 -42.08 6.76 -25.93
CA ILE A 49 -42.73 7.43 -24.78
C ILE A 49 -41.68 8.32 -24.09
N SER A 50 -42.03 9.59 -23.95
CA SER A 50 -41.23 10.68 -23.37
C SER A 50 -41.19 10.62 -21.84
N ALA A 51 -40.01 10.75 -21.23
CA ALA A 51 -39.50 11.93 -20.53
C ALA A 51 -40.08 12.22 -19.12
N SER A 52 -39.24 12.01 -18.11
CA SER A 52 -39.16 12.88 -16.94
C SER A 52 -37.68 13.23 -16.71
N SER A 53 -37.38 14.53 -16.76
CA SER A 53 -36.03 15.11 -16.71
C SER A 53 -35.72 15.62 -15.31
N ALA A 54 -34.62 15.17 -14.72
CA ALA A 54 -33.92 15.84 -13.62
C ALA A 54 -32.45 16.05 -14.03
N PRO A 55 -31.83 17.21 -13.75
CA PRO A 55 -30.53 17.56 -14.31
C PRO A 55 -29.42 16.93 -13.47
N GLY A 56 -28.91 15.77 -13.91
CA GLY A 56 -27.65 15.22 -13.42
C GLY A 56 -26.53 15.64 -14.35
N THR A 57 -25.69 16.57 -13.93
CA THR A 57 -24.49 17.03 -14.65
C THR A 57 -23.56 15.85 -14.90
N ARG A 58 -23.59 15.32 -16.13
CA ARG A 58 -22.68 14.29 -16.62
C ARG A 58 -21.33 14.92 -16.92
N GLN A 59 -20.29 14.61 -16.15
CA GLN A 59 -18.92 14.87 -16.55
C GLN A 59 -18.05 13.65 -16.22
N SER A 60 -17.43 13.06 -17.25
CA SER A 60 -16.40 12.04 -17.09
C SER A 60 -15.10 12.72 -16.63
N LEU A 61 -14.17 11.94 -16.06
CA LEU A 61 -12.77 12.31 -16.18
C LEU A 61 -12.50 12.43 -17.69
N SER A 62 -12.30 13.65 -18.18
CA SER A 62 -12.06 13.86 -19.61
C SER A 62 -10.78 13.11 -19.94
N SER A 63 -10.84 12.25 -20.95
CA SER A 63 -9.68 11.63 -21.56
C SER A 63 -8.81 12.70 -22.22
N THR A 64 -8.03 13.43 -21.43
CA THR A 64 -6.89 14.21 -21.90
C THR A 64 -5.62 13.37 -21.84
N ALA A 65 -5.75 12.06 -22.13
CA ALA A 65 -4.63 11.24 -22.54
C ALA A 65 -4.48 11.40 -24.06
N ALA A 66 -3.84 12.49 -24.50
CA ALA A 66 -3.23 12.65 -25.82
C ALA A 66 -2.79 14.11 -26.03
N ALA A 67 -1.51 14.41 -25.73
CA ALA A 67 -0.66 15.39 -26.44
C ALA A 67 0.69 15.63 -25.72
N ALA A 68 1.34 14.59 -25.19
CA ALA A 68 2.69 14.75 -24.60
C ALA A 68 3.71 13.68 -25.01
N ALA A 69 3.39 12.81 -25.97
CA ALA A 69 4.38 11.97 -26.63
C ALA A 69 5.09 12.80 -27.71
N GLY A 70 5.95 13.74 -27.30
CA GLY A 70 6.67 14.56 -28.27
C GLY A 70 7.26 15.88 -27.78
N THR A 71 7.92 15.93 -26.62
CA THR A 71 8.97 16.93 -26.32
C THR A 71 9.92 16.34 -25.27
N GLY A 72 11.22 16.60 -25.36
CA GLY A 72 12.27 16.01 -24.51
C GLY A 72 12.28 16.42 -23.03
N THR A 73 11.11 16.58 -22.40
CA THR A 73 10.96 16.94 -20.99
C THR A 73 10.14 15.89 -20.25
N TRP A 74 10.59 15.48 -19.06
CA TRP A 74 9.87 14.53 -18.22
C TRP A 74 8.43 14.98 -17.95
N PRO A 75 7.45 14.06 -17.89
CA PRO A 75 6.06 14.41 -17.57
C PRO A 75 6.00 15.20 -16.28
N LYS A 76 5.17 16.24 -16.20
CA LYS A 76 5.08 17.09 -15.00
C LYS A 76 4.21 16.44 -13.93
N ASP A 77 4.53 16.73 -12.68
CA ASP A 77 3.66 16.46 -11.53
C ASP A 77 3.17 15.01 -11.44
N VAL A 78 4.09 14.05 -11.62
CA VAL A 78 3.79 12.63 -11.54
C VAL A 78 3.42 12.25 -10.11
N GLY A 79 2.27 11.60 -9.94
CA GLY A 79 1.75 11.24 -8.64
C GLY A 79 0.43 10.50 -8.68
N ILE A 80 -0.28 10.50 -7.55
CA ILE A 80 -1.53 9.76 -7.37
C ILE A 80 -2.71 10.61 -7.87
N LEU A 81 -3.40 10.12 -8.91
CA LEU A 81 -4.59 10.72 -9.53
C LEU A 81 -5.88 10.29 -8.85
N ALA A 82 -5.98 9.01 -8.49
CA ALA A 82 -7.13 8.41 -7.84
C ALA A 82 -6.66 7.34 -6.85
N LEU A 83 -7.43 7.13 -5.79
CA LEU A 83 -7.14 6.13 -4.76
C LEU A 83 -8.45 5.42 -4.39
N GLU A 84 -8.43 4.09 -4.46
CA GLU A 84 -9.55 3.24 -4.08
C GLU A 84 -9.14 2.34 -2.91
N VAL A 85 -10.08 2.10 -2.00
CA VAL A 85 -9.86 1.25 -0.83
C VAL A 85 -10.88 0.14 -0.76
N TYR A 86 -10.43 -1.07 -0.44
CA TYR A 86 -11.26 -2.21 -0.07
C TYR A 86 -10.83 -2.76 1.28
N PHE A 87 -11.81 -3.15 2.10
CA PHE A 87 -11.63 -3.89 3.34
C PHE A 87 -12.81 -4.85 3.50
N PRO A 88 -12.64 -5.99 4.19
CA PRO A 88 -13.70 -6.97 4.37
C PRO A 88 -14.95 -6.38 5.06
N ALA A 89 -16.10 -6.97 4.76
CA ALA A 89 -17.40 -6.52 5.28
C ALA A 89 -17.64 -6.89 6.76
N GLN A 90 -16.67 -7.49 7.44
CA GLN A 90 -16.79 -7.97 8.81
C GLN A 90 -15.59 -7.60 9.67
N TYR A 91 -15.82 -7.49 10.98
CA TYR A 91 -14.78 -7.17 11.94
C TYR A 91 -15.08 -7.77 13.32
N VAL A 92 -14.04 -7.90 14.15
CA VAL A 92 -14.16 -8.21 15.59
C VAL A 92 -13.87 -6.94 16.41
N GLU A 93 -14.68 -6.67 17.44
CA GLU A 93 -14.46 -5.55 18.37
C GLU A 93 -13.28 -5.85 19.30
N GLN A 94 -12.32 -4.93 19.41
CA GLN A 94 -11.12 -5.13 20.23
C GLN A 94 -11.46 -5.20 21.73
N ALA A 95 -12.45 -4.43 22.19
CA ALA A 95 -12.91 -4.50 23.58
C ALA A 95 -13.58 -5.85 23.92
N GLU A 96 -14.20 -6.51 22.94
CA GLU A 96 -14.76 -7.85 23.11
C GLU A 96 -13.64 -8.90 23.06
N LEU A 97 -12.66 -8.72 22.17
CA LEU A 97 -11.48 -9.57 22.08
C LEU A 97 -10.62 -9.51 23.35
N GLU A 98 -10.51 -8.35 24.01
CA GLU A 98 -9.86 -8.21 25.32
C GLU A 98 -10.49 -9.16 26.37
N ARG A 99 -11.82 -9.23 26.41
CA ARG A 99 -12.54 -10.11 27.34
C ARG A 99 -12.37 -11.57 26.96
N TYR A 100 -12.45 -11.88 25.66
CA TYR A 100 -12.27 -13.24 25.14
C TYR A 100 -10.88 -13.80 25.44
N ASP A 101 -9.84 -12.99 25.26
CA ASP A 101 -8.44 -13.37 25.52
C ASP A 101 -8.08 -13.35 27.02
N GLY A 102 -8.99 -12.91 27.90
CA GLY A 102 -8.75 -12.82 29.34
C GLY A 102 -7.69 -11.79 29.72
N VAL A 103 -7.57 -10.68 28.97
CA VAL A 103 -6.61 -9.61 29.23
C VAL A 103 -7.26 -8.38 29.89
N GLU A 104 -6.44 -7.53 30.50
CA GLU A 104 -6.93 -6.29 31.12
C GLU A 104 -7.63 -5.36 30.10
N ALA A 105 -8.75 -4.77 30.54
CA ALA A 105 -9.48 -3.79 29.75
C ALA A 105 -8.57 -2.62 29.37
N GLY A 106 -8.51 -2.28 28.09
CA GLY A 106 -7.61 -1.25 27.58
C GLY A 106 -6.29 -1.78 27.00
N LYS A 107 -5.94 -3.06 27.17
CA LYS A 107 -4.69 -3.61 26.60
C LYS A 107 -4.61 -3.41 25.09
N TYR A 108 -5.72 -3.62 24.37
CA TYR A 108 -5.79 -3.45 22.91
C TYR A 108 -6.32 -2.05 22.55
N THR A 109 -7.41 -1.61 23.19
CA THR A 109 -8.07 -0.34 22.86
C THR A 109 -7.27 0.91 23.22
N ARG A 110 -6.44 0.85 24.27
CA ARG A 110 -5.55 1.96 24.68
C ARG A 110 -4.07 1.63 24.48
N GLY A 111 -3.67 0.40 24.82
CA GLY A 111 -2.29 -0.06 24.72
C GLY A 111 -1.82 -0.17 23.27
N LEU A 112 -2.63 -0.76 22.38
CA LEU A 112 -2.38 -0.78 20.94
C LEU A 112 -3.03 0.42 20.22
N GLY A 113 -4.11 0.96 20.80
CA GLY A 113 -4.90 2.02 20.18
C GLY A 113 -5.85 1.51 19.09
N GLN A 114 -6.22 0.23 19.14
CA GLN A 114 -7.05 -0.43 18.14
C GLN A 114 -8.50 -0.55 18.64
N GLN A 115 -9.48 -0.20 17.82
CA GLN A 115 -10.91 -0.31 18.14
C GLN A 115 -11.54 -1.57 17.52
N GLN A 116 -11.28 -1.80 16.24
CA GLN A 116 -11.87 -2.90 15.47
C GLN A 116 -10.79 -3.54 14.59
N MET A 117 -10.91 -4.84 14.34
CA MET A 117 -10.01 -5.58 13.45
C MET A 117 -10.83 -6.24 12.34
N GLY A 118 -10.63 -5.80 11.10
CA GLY A 118 -11.25 -6.41 9.93
C GLY A 118 -10.54 -7.69 9.56
N PHE A 119 -11.27 -8.69 9.07
CA PHE A 119 -10.69 -9.98 8.71
C PHE A 119 -11.43 -10.61 7.53
N CYS A 120 -10.71 -11.41 6.76
CA CYS A 120 -11.28 -12.21 5.67
C CYS A 120 -11.78 -13.56 6.19
N ALA A 121 -12.96 -13.97 5.74
CA ALA A 121 -13.38 -15.37 5.82
C ALA A 121 -12.82 -16.15 4.61
N ALA A 122 -13.23 -17.41 4.42
CA ALA A 122 -12.69 -18.29 3.38
C ALA A 122 -12.95 -17.83 1.94
N HIS A 123 -13.99 -17.03 1.72
CA HIS A 123 -14.33 -16.51 0.40
C HIS A 123 -13.42 -15.36 -0.09
N GLU A 124 -12.54 -14.84 0.76
CA GLU A 124 -11.65 -13.73 0.40
C GLU A 124 -10.17 -14.14 0.52
N ASP A 125 -9.44 -13.94 -0.56
CA ASP A 125 -7.99 -14.14 -0.65
C ASP A 125 -7.32 -12.92 -1.30
N ILE A 126 -5.99 -12.90 -1.37
CA ILE A 126 -5.25 -11.76 -1.93
C ILE A 126 -5.70 -11.40 -3.35
N ASN A 127 -5.98 -12.39 -4.20
CA ASN A 127 -6.45 -12.13 -5.56
C ASN A 127 -7.82 -11.48 -5.55
N SER A 128 -8.76 -11.97 -4.73
CA SER A 128 -10.11 -11.43 -4.67
C SER A 128 -10.13 -10.01 -4.09
N LEU A 129 -9.29 -9.71 -3.10
CA LEU A 129 -9.08 -8.35 -2.58
C LEU A 129 -8.59 -7.41 -3.70
N CYS A 130 -7.56 -7.83 -4.43
CA CYS A 130 -6.96 -7.05 -5.51
C CYS A 130 -7.91 -6.86 -6.71
N LEU A 131 -8.62 -7.92 -7.15
CA LEU A 131 -9.64 -7.84 -8.20
C LEU A 131 -10.73 -6.84 -7.83
N THR A 132 -11.19 -6.87 -6.57
CA THR A 132 -12.24 -5.97 -6.06
C THR A 132 -11.82 -4.51 -6.12
N VAL A 133 -10.65 -4.17 -5.57
CA VAL A 133 -10.23 -2.77 -5.49
C VAL A 133 -9.88 -2.20 -6.87
N VAL A 134 -9.30 -3.00 -7.77
CA VAL A 134 -8.98 -2.57 -9.14
C VAL A 134 -10.24 -2.33 -9.96
N GLN A 135 -11.18 -3.28 -9.96
CA GLN A 135 -12.42 -3.09 -10.71
C GLN A 135 -13.23 -1.90 -10.18
N ARG A 136 -13.28 -1.71 -8.86
CA ARG A 136 -13.96 -0.56 -8.24
C ARG A 136 -13.30 0.77 -8.64
N LEU A 137 -11.96 0.83 -8.67
CA LEU A 137 -11.22 2.02 -9.13
C LEU A 137 -11.59 2.36 -10.58
N VAL A 138 -11.59 1.37 -11.47
CA VAL A 138 -11.89 1.54 -12.89
C VAL A 138 -13.34 1.97 -13.12
N GLU A 139 -14.31 1.32 -12.46
CA GLU A 139 -15.72 1.65 -12.58
C GLU A 139 -16.04 3.05 -12.04
N ARG A 140 -15.52 3.39 -10.84
CA ARG A 140 -15.73 4.70 -10.22
C ARG A 140 -15.05 5.82 -11.02
N GLY A 141 -13.83 5.58 -11.49
CA GLY A 141 -13.09 6.50 -12.35
C GLY A 141 -13.60 6.56 -13.79
N ARG A 142 -14.49 5.64 -14.19
CA ARG A 142 -14.94 5.46 -15.58
C ARG A 142 -13.75 5.37 -16.55
N LEU A 143 -12.72 4.62 -16.14
CA LEU A 143 -11.48 4.46 -16.90
C LEU A 143 -11.68 3.42 -18.00
N SER A 144 -11.09 3.65 -19.18
CA SER A 144 -10.93 2.56 -20.15
C SER A 144 -9.82 1.62 -19.67
N TRP A 145 -10.03 0.32 -19.82
CA TRP A 145 -8.98 -0.68 -19.62
C TRP A 145 -7.77 -0.43 -20.53
N ASP A 146 -7.97 0.12 -21.73
CA ASP A 146 -6.90 0.48 -22.68
C ASP A 146 -6.03 1.64 -22.20
N ALA A 147 -6.51 2.44 -21.24
CA ALA A 147 -5.78 3.59 -20.71
C ALA A 147 -4.70 3.20 -19.68
N ILE A 148 -4.54 1.91 -19.37
CA ILE A 148 -3.58 1.41 -18.38
C ILE A 148 -2.44 0.69 -19.13
N GLY A 149 -1.21 1.18 -18.97
CA GLY A 149 0.00 0.60 -19.59
C GLY A 149 0.93 -0.10 -18.60
N ARG A 150 0.70 0.09 -17.29
CA ARG A 150 1.41 -0.61 -16.23
C ARG A 150 0.46 -0.99 -15.10
N LEU A 151 0.59 -2.21 -14.57
CA LEU A 151 -0.12 -2.71 -13.40
C LEU A 151 0.86 -3.51 -12.53
N GLU A 152 1.06 -3.11 -11.28
CA GLU A 152 2.00 -3.79 -10.39
C GLU A 152 1.46 -3.95 -8.97
N VAL A 153 1.64 -5.15 -8.39
CA VAL A 153 1.09 -5.52 -7.08
C VAL A 153 2.20 -5.57 -6.03
N GLY A 154 2.02 -4.85 -4.93
CA GLY A 154 2.80 -5.02 -3.72
C GLY A 154 2.04 -5.87 -2.71
N THR A 155 2.57 -7.03 -2.33
CA THR A 155 1.95 -7.90 -1.31
C THR A 155 2.99 -8.75 -0.60
N GLU A 156 2.68 -9.17 0.63
CA GLU A 156 3.40 -10.22 1.37
C GLU A 156 2.50 -11.44 1.68
N THR A 157 1.30 -11.49 1.08
CA THR A 157 0.35 -12.59 1.20
C THR A 157 0.51 -13.52 0.01
N VAL A 158 1.40 -14.51 0.15
CA VAL A 158 1.79 -15.41 -0.94
C VAL A 158 0.91 -16.66 -0.94
N ILE A 159 0.15 -16.86 -2.02
CA ILE A 159 -0.66 -18.07 -2.26
C ILE A 159 -0.15 -18.92 -3.43
N ASP A 160 0.80 -18.39 -4.21
CA ASP A 160 1.56 -19.11 -5.24
C ASP A 160 2.99 -18.54 -5.26
N LYS A 161 3.99 -19.42 -5.34
CA LYS A 161 5.42 -19.05 -5.25
C LYS A 161 6.01 -18.55 -6.57
N SER A 162 5.30 -18.71 -7.67
CA SER A 162 5.76 -18.34 -9.01
C SER A 162 4.76 -17.46 -9.76
N LYS A 163 3.45 -17.74 -9.64
CA LYS A 163 2.41 -16.99 -10.34
C LYS A 163 2.03 -15.73 -9.56
N ALA A 164 2.41 -14.59 -10.09
CA ALA A 164 2.07 -13.27 -9.57
C ALA A 164 0.55 -13.00 -9.56
N VAL A 165 0.08 -12.32 -8.51
CA VAL A 165 -1.27 -11.74 -8.39
C VAL A 165 -1.58 -10.86 -9.61
N LYS A 166 -0.61 -10.08 -10.10
CA LYS A 166 -0.75 -9.28 -11.32
C LYS A 166 -1.31 -10.08 -12.49
N THR A 167 -0.87 -11.33 -12.67
CA THR A 167 -1.34 -12.18 -13.78
C THR A 167 -2.78 -12.65 -13.61
N VAL A 168 -3.30 -12.69 -12.37
CA VAL A 168 -4.72 -12.94 -12.10
C VAL A 168 -5.54 -11.68 -12.39
N LEU A 169 -5.00 -10.49 -12.08
CA LEU A 169 -5.67 -9.22 -12.40
C LEU A 169 -5.85 -8.99 -13.91
N MET A 170 -5.02 -9.62 -14.76
CA MET A 170 -5.20 -9.57 -16.22
C MET A 170 -6.54 -10.18 -16.69
N GLU A 171 -7.25 -10.95 -15.85
CA GLU A 171 -8.63 -11.38 -16.14
C GLU A 171 -9.55 -10.16 -16.38
N LEU A 172 -9.37 -9.08 -15.63
CA LEU A 172 -10.17 -7.85 -15.77
C LEU A 172 -9.95 -7.13 -17.11
N PHE A 173 -8.80 -7.37 -17.75
CA PHE A 173 -8.42 -6.74 -19.01
C PHE A 173 -8.82 -7.57 -20.24
N ARG A 174 -9.16 -8.85 -20.05
CA ARG A 174 -9.36 -9.82 -21.14
C ARG A 174 -10.31 -9.30 -22.22
N ASP A 175 -11.47 -8.80 -21.82
CA ASP A 175 -12.53 -8.40 -22.76
C ASP A 175 -12.18 -7.13 -23.54
N SER A 176 -11.30 -6.27 -23.00
CA SER A 176 -10.78 -5.10 -23.73
C SER A 176 -9.74 -5.48 -24.78
N GLY A 177 -9.10 -6.63 -24.65
CA GLY A 177 -7.94 -7.01 -25.47
C GLY A 177 -6.63 -6.34 -25.06
N ASN A 178 -6.64 -5.41 -24.09
CA ASN A 178 -5.42 -4.77 -23.59
C ASN A 178 -4.56 -5.75 -22.78
N SER A 179 -3.59 -6.36 -23.44
CA SER A 179 -2.64 -7.31 -22.84
C SER A 179 -1.21 -6.78 -22.73
N ASP A 180 -0.92 -5.68 -23.42
CA ASP A 180 0.37 -4.98 -23.34
C ASP A 180 0.39 -4.05 -22.12
N VAL A 181 0.56 -4.64 -20.95
CA VAL A 181 0.55 -3.96 -19.64
C VAL A 181 1.74 -4.45 -18.82
N GLU A 182 2.73 -3.58 -18.60
CA GLU A 182 3.93 -3.90 -17.81
C GLU A 182 3.64 -4.09 -16.31
N GLY A 183 4.63 -4.60 -15.57
CA GLY A 183 4.57 -4.81 -14.12
C GLY A 183 4.22 -6.25 -13.73
N ILE A 184 4.60 -6.64 -12.51
CA ILE A 184 4.36 -7.96 -11.92
C ILE A 184 4.01 -7.81 -10.42
N ASP A 185 4.52 -8.67 -9.55
CA ASP A 185 4.45 -8.51 -8.10
C ASP A 185 5.82 -8.08 -7.55
N THR A 186 5.82 -7.31 -6.46
CA THR A 186 7.03 -6.89 -5.74
C THR A 186 6.84 -7.05 -4.24
N THR A 187 7.79 -7.71 -3.56
CA THR A 187 7.62 -8.13 -2.16
C THR A 187 8.85 -7.82 -1.32
N ASN A 188 8.62 -7.10 -0.22
CA ASN A 188 9.43 -7.15 1.00
C ASN A 188 8.52 -6.74 2.16
N ALA A 189 7.89 -7.72 2.81
CA ALA A 189 6.92 -7.48 3.89
C ALA A 189 5.94 -6.32 3.53
N CYS A 190 5.64 -5.45 4.49
CA CYS A 190 4.74 -4.31 4.34
C CYS A 190 5.27 -3.18 3.42
N TYR A 191 6.46 -3.30 2.82
CA TYR A 191 7.07 -2.29 1.95
C TYR A 191 6.67 -2.45 0.46
N GLY A 192 6.14 -3.61 0.06
CA GLY A 192 5.88 -3.94 -1.35
C GLY A 192 5.02 -2.90 -2.11
N GLY A 193 4.00 -2.34 -1.47
CA GLY A 193 3.16 -1.29 -2.06
C GLY A 193 3.94 -0.01 -2.41
N THR A 194 4.91 0.37 -1.57
CA THR A 194 5.78 1.54 -1.80
C THR A 194 6.81 1.28 -2.89
N ALA A 195 7.35 0.06 -2.96
CA ALA A 195 8.18 -0.35 -4.08
C ALA A 195 7.41 -0.22 -5.40
N SER A 196 6.17 -0.73 -5.45
CA SER A 196 5.30 -0.61 -6.64
C SER A 196 5.00 0.83 -7.01
N LEU A 197 4.68 1.71 -6.05
CA LEU A 197 4.49 3.14 -6.30
C LEU A 197 5.75 3.80 -6.89
N PHE A 198 6.92 3.46 -6.37
CA PHE A 198 8.18 4.01 -6.87
C PHE A 198 8.52 3.52 -8.27
N ASN A 199 8.25 2.25 -8.57
CA ASN A 199 8.42 1.66 -9.89
C ASN A 199 7.45 2.28 -10.90
N ALA A 200 6.19 2.49 -10.52
CA ALA A 200 5.19 3.15 -11.36
C ALA A 200 5.58 4.59 -11.69
N ALA A 201 5.98 5.39 -10.70
CA ALA A 201 6.44 6.75 -10.93
C ALA A 201 7.69 6.79 -11.83
N ALA A 202 8.65 5.89 -11.59
CA ALA A 202 9.85 5.80 -12.43
C ALA A 202 9.51 5.39 -13.88
N TRP A 203 8.56 4.47 -14.08
CA TRP A 203 8.09 4.07 -15.40
C TRP A 203 7.43 5.24 -16.13
N VAL A 204 6.54 6.00 -15.48
CA VAL A 204 5.92 7.20 -16.06
C VAL A 204 6.99 8.25 -16.44
N GLU A 205 8.04 8.40 -15.64
CA GLU A 205 9.14 9.34 -15.92
C GLU A 205 10.22 8.78 -16.88
N SER A 206 10.06 7.56 -17.40
CA SER A 206 11.07 6.90 -18.24
C SER A 206 10.85 7.10 -19.73
N SER A 207 11.85 6.72 -20.53
CA SER A 207 11.73 6.63 -21.99
C SER A 207 10.80 5.50 -22.46
N ALA A 208 10.42 4.58 -21.58
CA ALA A 208 9.49 3.50 -21.88
C ALA A 208 8.02 3.89 -21.64
N TRP A 209 7.77 5.10 -21.13
CA TRP A 209 6.40 5.57 -20.94
C TRP A 209 5.70 5.78 -22.28
N ASP A 210 4.51 5.20 -22.41
CA ASP A 210 3.70 5.20 -23.63
C ASP A 210 2.51 6.18 -23.57
N GLY A 211 2.45 7.02 -22.53
CA GLY A 211 1.37 7.97 -22.30
C GLY A 211 0.18 7.42 -21.50
N ARG A 212 0.14 6.12 -21.20
CA ARG A 212 -0.93 5.49 -20.41
C ARG A 212 -0.68 5.63 -18.91
N TYR A 213 -1.70 5.33 -18.11
CA TYR A 213 -1.60 5.32 -16.66
C TYR A 213 -0.89 4.08 -16.13
N ALA A 214 -0.27 4.23 -14.96
CA ALA A 214 0.13 3.09 -14.13
C ALA A 214 -0.92 2.86 -13.04
N VAL A 215 -1.22 1.61 -12.73
CA VAL A 215 -2.04 1.21 -11.59
C VAL A 215 -1.17 0.47 -10.59
N VAL A 216 -1.08 1.01 -9.39
CA VAL A 216 -0.39 0.39 -8.25
C VAL A 216 -1.45 -0.27 -7.40
N VAL A 217 -1.29 -1.57 -7.13
CA VAL A 217 -2.15 -2.30 -6.21
C VAL A 217 -1.32 -2.73 -5.02
N CYS A 218 -1.84 -2.58 -3.81
CA CYS A 218 -1.29 -3.26 -2.66
C CYS A 218 -2.43 -3.90 -1.88
N GLY A 219 -2.22 -5.11 -1.39
CA GLY A 219 -3.24 -5.89 -0.71
C GLY A 219 -2.62 -6.95 0.16
N ASP A 220 -3.26 -7.28 1.26
CA ASP A 220 -2.76 -8.29 2.19
C ASP A 220 -3.83 -8.76 3.17
N ILE A 221 -3.59 -9.96 3.72
CA ILE A 221 -4.35 -10.55 4.82
C ILE A 221 -3.36 -10.81 5.96
N ALA A 222 -3.36 -9.92 6.95
CA ALA A 222 -2.47 -9.98 8.11
C ALA A 222 -3.08 -10.84 9.21
N VAL A 223 -2.65 -12.11 9.26
CA VAL A 223 -3.09 -13.09 10.25
C VAL A 223 -1.92 -13.58 11.10
N TYR A 224 -2.19 -13.84 12.37
CA TYR A 224 -1.21 -14.29 13.34
C TYR A 224 -1.77 -15.46 14.15
N ALA A 225 -0.86 -16.34 14.59
CA ALA A 225 -1.16 -17.39 15.56
C ALA A 225 -1.78 -16.82 16.85
N THR A 226 -2.45 -17.67 17.62
CA THR A 226 -3.01 -17.29 18.93
C THR A 226 -1.90 -16.69 19.81
N GLY A 227 -2.16 -15.51 20.39
CA GLY A 227 -1.19 -14.81 21.24
C GLY A 227 -1.25 -13.30 21.06
N ASN A 228 -0.27 -12.59 21.62
CA ASN A 228 -0.27 -11.13 21.72
C ASN A 228 -0.22 -10.38 20.36
N ALA A 229 0.13 -11.05 19.27
CA ALA A 229 0.18 -10.46 17.93
C ALA A 229 -1.17 -10.55 17.18
N ARG A 230 -2.04 -11.51 17.54
CA ARG A 230 -3.36 -11.68 16.91
C ARG A 230 -4.21 -10.40 16.88
N PRO A 231 -4.29 -9.59 17.94
CA PRO A 231 -5.06 -8.35 17.94
C PRO A 231 -4.50 -7.25 17.03
N THR A 232 -3.31 -7.44 16.45
CA THR A 232 -2.68 -6.52 15.48
C THR A 232 -2.86 -6.95 14.04
N GLY A 233 -3.67 -7.97 13.76
CA GLY A 233 -4.03 -8.37 12.40
C GLY A 233 -4.91 -7.34 11.69
N GLY A 234 -5.36 -7.70 10.50
CA GLY A 234 -6.19 -6.87 9.64
C GLY A 234 -6.20 -7.38 8.20
N ALA A 235 -7.04 -6.82 7.34
CA ALA A 235 -7.04 -7.17 5.93
C ALA A 235 -7.59 -6.02 5.07
N GLY A 236 -7.08 -5.90 3.85
CA GLY A 236 -7.58 -4.93 2.89
C GLY A 236 -6.69 -4.80 1.67
N ALA A 237 -7.13 -3.95 0.74
CA ALA A 237 -6.37 -3.60 -0.44
C ALA A 237 -6.60 -2.13 -0.84
N ILE A 238 -5.61 -1.55 -1.48
CA ILE A 238 -5.62 -0.21 -2.07
C ILE A 238 -5.25 -0.35 -3.55
N ALA A 239 -5.93 0.40 -4.41
CA ALA A 239 -5.48 0.65 -5.78
C ALA A 239 -5.26 2.16 -5.96
N MET A 240 -4.14 2.54 -6.57
CA MET A 240 -3.79 3.92 -6.88
C MET A 240 -3.56 4.06 -8.38
N LEU A 241 -4.24 5.03 -9.00
CA LEU A 241 -3.96 5.45 -10.37
C LEU A 241 -2.81 6.46 -10.34
N VAL A 242 -1.75 6.22 -11.11
CA VAL A 242 -0.54 7.04 -11.16
C VAL A 242 -0.35 7.60 -12.57
N GLY A 243 -0.06 8.89 -12.64
CA GLY A 243 0.16 9.60 -13.90
C GLY A 243 0.59 11.05 -13.70
N PRO A 244 0.76 11.82 -14.79
CA PRO A 244 1.13 13.23 -14.74
C PRO A 244 0.00 14.12 -14.24
N ASN A 245 0.34 15.35 -13.83
CA ASN A 245 -0.60 16.38 -13.39
C ASN A 245 -1.49 15.92 -12.21
N ALA A 246 -0.91 15.17 -11.29
CA ALA A 246 -1.61 14.57 -10.18
C ALA A 246 -1.96 15.61 -9.09
N PRO A 247 -3.10 15.46 -8.39
CA PRO A 247 -3.41 16.25 -7.20
C PRO A 247 -2.48 15.93 -6.02
N LEU A 248 -1.89 14.74 -5.97
CA LEU A 248 -0.89 14.34 -4.98
C LEU A 248 0.42 13.96 -5.68
N VAL A 249 1.31 14.92 -5.83
CA VAL A 249 2.57 14.81 -6.59
C VAL A 249 3.67 14.22 -5.73
N LEU A 250 4.41 13.22 -6.21
CA LEU A 250 5.62 12.75 -5.55
C LEU A 250 6.71 13.83 -5.64
N GLU A 251 7.21 14.32 -4.50
CA GLU A 251 8.29 15.32 -4.54
C GLU A 251 9.60 14.67 -5.03
N ARG A 252 10.04 15.12 -6.21
CA ARG A 252 11.18 14.53 -6.92
C ARG A 252 12.46 14.61 -6.10
N GLY A 253 13.20 13.50 -6.11
CA GLY A 253 14.47 13.37 -5.39
C GLY A 253 14.33 13.22 -3.87
N LEU A 254 13.15 13.43 -3.27
CA LEU A 254 12.94 13.38 -1.82
C LEU A 254 12.53 11.99 -1.32
N ARG A 255 13.35 10.97 -1.62
CA ARG A 255 13.23 9.61 -1.06
C ARG A 255 14.39 9.34 -0.10
N GLY A 256 14.12 9.29 1.19
CA GLY A 256 15.07 8.84 2.22
C GLY A 256 14.88 7.36 2.51
N THR A 257 15.73 6.52 1.96
CA THR A 257 15.60 5.05 2.02
C THR A 257 16.64 4.43 2.95
N HIS A 258 16.24 3.42 3.70
CA HIS A 258 17.12 2.56 4.51
C HIS A 258 16.75 1.10 4.29
N MET A 259 17.75 0.26 4.06
CA MET A 259 17.60 -1.19 3.98
C MET A 259 18.72 -1.83 4.77
N GLU A 260 18.42 -2.88 5.52
CA GLU A 260 19.41 -3.65 6.27
C GLU A 260 18.94 -5.09 6.41
N HIS A 261 19.85 -6.02 6.68
CA HIS A 261 19.48 -7.40 6.98
C HIS A 261 19.06 -7.52 8.46
N ALA A 262 17.84 -7.98 8.71
CA ALA A 262 17.27 -8.19 10.04
C ALA A 262 16.28 -9.37 10.05
N TYR A 263 16.14 -10.02 11.21
CA TYR A 263 15.16 -11.09 11.46
C TYR A 263 14.12 -10.66 12.49
N ASP A 264 13.54 -9.47 12.30
CA ASP A 264 12.56 -8.90 13.22
C ASP A 264 11.14 -9.46 13.01
N PHE A 265 10.76 -9.68 11.75
CA PHE A 265 9.55 -10.38 11.33
C PHE A 265 9.80 -10.99 9.96
N TYR A 266 9.46 -12.28 9.79
CA TYR A 266 9.68 -13.01 8.54
C TYR A 266 8.78 -14.25 8.48
N LYS A 267 8.54 -14.78 7.28
CA LYS A 267 7.70 -15.98 7.03
C LYS A 267 8.57 -17.12 6.46
N PRO A 268 9.33 -17.84 7.30
CA PRO A 268 10.22 -18.90 6.84
C PRO A 268 9.48 -20.21 6.55
N ASP A 269 8.34 -20.43 7.21
CA ASP A 269 7.50 -21.61 7.02
C ASP A 269 6.53 -21.37 5.86
N LEU A 270 6.79 -22.02 4.72
CA LEU A 270 5.97 -21.87 3.51
C LEU A 270 4.64 -22.62 3.59
N ALA A 271 4.43 -23.43 4.64
CA ALA A 271 3.20 -24.17 4.90
C ALA A 271 2.33 -23.50 5.99
N SER A 272 2.67 -22.28 6.41
CA SER A 272 1.87 -21.49 7.34
C SER A 272 1.69 -20.07 6.83
N GLU A 273 0.50 -19.49 7.07
CA GLU A 273 0.30 -18.04 6.87
C GLU A 273 0.98 -17.21 7.97
N TYR A 274 1.33 -17.85 9.10
CA TYR A 274 1.79 -17.14 10.28
C TYR A 274 3.27 -16.79 10.20
N PRO A 275 3.64 -15.55 10.55
CA PRO A 275 5.03 -15.13 10.60
C PRO A 275 5.73 -15.58 11.88
N VAL A 276 7.05 -15.72 11.80
CA VAL A 276 7.94 -15.67 12.97
C VAL A 276 8.18 -14.19 13.30
N VAL A 277 7.95 -13.80 14.55
CA VAL A 277 8.01 -12.39 14.98
C VAL A 277 8.78 -12.26 16.28
N ASP A 278 9.83 -11.44 16.26
CA ASP A 278 10.46 -10.90 17.47
C ASP A 278 9.87 -9.51 17.73
N GLY A 279 8.84 -9.46 18.58
CA GLY A 279 8.10 -8.23 18.88
C GLY A 279 9.00 -7.07 19.34
N PRO A 280 9.83 -7.25 20.38
CA PRO A 280 10.80 -6.23 20.80
C PRO A 280 11.75 -5.78 19.67
N LEU A 281 12.32 -6.71 18.90
CA LEU A 281 13.22 -6.36 17.81
C LEU A 281 12.50 -5.60 16.68
N SER A 282 11.27 -5.98 16.33
CA SER A 282 10.47 -5.32 15.29
C SER A 282 10.22 -3.84 15.57
N ILE A 283 9.96 -3.48 16.84
CA ILE A 283 9.80 -2.09 17.24
C ILE A 283 11.13 -1.33 17.13
N GLN A 284 12.25 -1.95 17.54
CA GLN A 284 13.58 -1.33 17.43
C GLN A 284 13.98 -1.12 15.97
N CYS A 285 13.78 -2.13 15.11
CA CYS A 285 14.05 -2.07 13.68
C CYS A 285 13.20 -0.99 13.00
N TYR A 286 11.90 -0.91 13.32
CA TYR A 286 11.01 0.15 12.82
C TYR A 286 11.52 1.54 13.19
N LEU A 287 11.83 1.79 14.47
CA LEU A 287 12.28 3.11 14.94
C LEU A 287 13.69 3.46 14.41
N ARG A 288 14.58 2.49 14.29
CA ARG A 288 15.90 2.68 13.67
C ARG A 288 15.77 3.05 12.20
N ALA A 289 14.93 2.33 11.45
CA ALA A 289 14.65 2.64 10.06
C ALA A 289 14.03 4.03 9.90
N LEU A 290 13.14 4.44 10.82
CA LEU A 290 12.55 5.78 10.85
C LEU A 290 13.62 6.86 11.02
N ASP A 291 14.54 6.71 12.00
CA ASP A 291 15.66 7.64 12.20
C ASP A 291 16.51 7.80 10.93
N ARG A 292 16.90 6.66 10.32
CA ARG A 292 17.74 6.64 9.12
C ARG A 292 17.04 7.28 7.92
N CYS A 293 15.80 6.90 7.67
CA CYS A 293 15.00 7.45 6.56
C CYS A 293 14.78 8.95 6.73
N TYR A 294 14.44 9.41 7.94
CA TYR A 294 14.23 10.83 8.20
C TYR A 294 15.51 11.64 8.03
N ALA A 295 16.65 11.15 8.54
CA ALA A 295 17.95 11.81 8.36
C ALA A 295 18.34 11.94 6.88
N VAL A 296 18.10 10.91 6.05
CA VAL A 296 18.37 10.98 4.60
C VAL A 296 17.39 11.94 3.92
N TYR A 297 16.09 11.85 4.25
CA TYR A 297 15.08 12.73 3.69
C TYR A 297 15.40 14.21 3.97
N ARG A 298 15.68 14.56 5.23
CA ARG A 298 16.07 15.92 5.65
C ARG A 298 17.27 16.43 4.87
N ARG A 299 18.33 15.63 4.78
CA ARG A 299 19.54 16.00 4.02
C ARG A 299 19.23 16.32 2.56
N LYS A 300 18.38 15.52 1.92
CA LYS A 300 17.98 15.74 0.52
C LYS A 300 17.10 16.99 0.38
N ALA A 301 16.14 17.18 1.28
CA ALA A 301 15.28 18.37 1.28
C ALA A 301 16.08 19.65 1.53
N GLU A 302 16.95 19.66 2.54
CA GLU A 302 17.83 20.77 2.87
C GLU A 302 18.82 21.07 1.72
N SER A 303 19.33 20.05 1.03
CA SER A 303 20.18 20.26 -0.16
C SER A 303 19.43 20.94 -1.32
N GLN A 304 18.19 20.53 -1.60
CA GLN A 304 17.35 21.20 -2.60
C GLN A 304 17.00 22.63 -2.17
N TRP A 305 16.73 22.86 -0.89
CA TRP A 305 16.48 24.20 -0.34
C TRP A 305 17.68 25.12 -0.41
N GLN A 306 18.89 24.62 -0.12
CA GLN A 306 20.12 25.39 -0.29
C GLN A 306 20.31 25.84 -1.74
N GLN A 307 20.03 24.97 -2.72
CA GLN A 307 20.07 25.33 -4.13
C GLN A 307 19.02 26.40 -4.49
N ALA A 308 17.89 26.43 -3.77
CA ALA A 308 16.85 27.44 -3.89
C ALA A 308 17.06 28.69 -3.01
N GLY A 309 18.21 28.84 -2.35
CA GLY A 309 18.52 29.99 -1.48
C GLY A 309 17.84 29.98 -0.11
N ILE A 310 17.28 28.85 0.32
CA ILE A 310 16.63 28.66 1.62
C ILE A 310 17.61 27.99 2.58
N HIS A 311 18.03 28.71 3.63
CA HIS A 311 19.04 28.25 4.59
C HIS A 311 18.47 28.04 6.00
N ARG A 312 17.72 26.96 6.18
CA ARG A 312 17.23 26.51 7.49
C ARG A 312 17.10 24.98 7.54
N PRO A 313 17.15 24.34 8.73
CA PRO A 313 16.93 22.91 8.84
C PRO A 313 15.50 22.53 8.47
N PHE A 314 15.33 21.29 8.01
CA PHE A 314 14.03 20.65 7.85
C PHE A 314 13.60 20.04 9.19
N THR A 315 12.37 20.29 9.61
CA THR A 315 11.78 19.74 10.85
C THR A 315 10.36 19.22 10.62
N LEU A 316 9.73 18.67 11.66
CA LEU A 316 8.31 18.30 11.65
C LEU A 316 7.37 19.46 11.29
N ASP A 317 7.79 20.71 11.42
CA ASP A 317 6.97 21.88 11.03
C ASP A 317 6.78 21.99 9.51
N ASP A 318 7.68 21.39 8.74
CA ASP A 318 7.69 21.41 7.28
C ASP A 318 6.76 20.40 6.63
N PHE A 319 6.17 19.54 7.44
CA PHE A 319 5.06 18.69 7.08
C PHE A 319 3.76 19.30 7.61
N LYS A 320 2.76 19.44 6.75
CA LYS A 320 1.39 19.73 7.22
C LYS A 320 0.78 18.48 7.84
N PHE A 321 0.96 17.34 7.18
CA PHE A 321 0.56 16.03 7.66
C PHE A 321 1.71 15.04 7.54
N ILE A 322 1.72 14.02 8.40
CA ILE A 322 2.65 12.90 8.28
C ILE A 322 1.93 11.58 8.56
N ILE A 323 2.02 10.68 7.60
CA ILE A 323 1.41 9.34 7.61
C ILE A 323 2.49 8.26 7.71
N PHE A 324 2.12 7.13 8.30
CA PHE A 324 3.04 6.04 8.59
C PHE A 324 2.43 4.70 8.19
N HIS A 325 3.28 3.72 7.86
CA HIS A 325 2.90 2.33 8.02
C HIS A 325 2.40 2.13 9.47
N THR A 326 1.21 1.56 9.62
CA THR A 326 0.54 1.46 10.92
C THR A 326 0.27 0.00 11.27
N PRO A 327 1.22 -0.69 11.95
CA PRO A 327 0.94 -1.98 12.57
C PRO A 327 -0.13 -1.88 13.66
N PHE A 328 -0.08 -0.80 14.44
CA PHE A 328 -1.08 -0.42 15.42
C PHE A 328 -0.89 1.06 15.79
N CYS A 329 -1.98 1.73 16.17
CA CYS A 329 -2.00 3.19 16.33
C CYS A 329 -1.01 3.72 17.38
N LYS A 330 -0.74 2.98 18.46
CA LYS A 330 0.21 3.41 19.49
C LYS A 330 1.64 3.53 18.96
N LEU A 331 2.08 2.66 18.04
CA LEU A 331 3.42 2.78 17.44
C LEU A 331 3.55 4.06 16.62
N VAL A 332 2.49 4.49 15.96
CA VAL A 332 2.47 5.73 15.19
C VAL A 332 2.59 6.95 16.10
N GLN A 333 1.89 6.97 17.24
CA GLN A 333 2.05 8.02 18.25
C GLN A 333 3.51 8.10 18.75
N LYS A 334 4.14 6.95 19.02
CA LYS A 334 5.57 6.88 19.36
C LYS A 334 6.47 7.38 18.24
N SER A 335 6.11 7.13 16.99
CA SER A 335 6.87 7.53 15.80
C SER A 335 6.93 9.04 15.65
N VAL A 336 5.83 9.77 15.91
CA VAL A 336 5.84 11.24 15.92
C VAL A 336 6.75 11.76 17.03
N GLY A 337 6.66 11.20 18.25
CA GLY A 337 7.60 11.53 19.33
C GLY A 337 9.06 11.24 18.96
N ARG A 338 9.31 10.16 18.22
CA ARG A 338 10.65 9.81 17.73
C ARG A 338 11.21 10.82 16.73
N LEU A 339 10.38 11.32 15.81
CA LEU A 339 10.79 12.39 14.90
C LEU A 339 11.06 13.70 15.65
N LEU A 340 10.26 14.02 16.67
CA LEU A 340 10.52 15.19 17.51
C LEU A 340 11.86 15.07 18.27
N LEU A 341 12.24 13.87 18.71
CA LEU A 341 13.56 13.60 19.27
C LEU A 341 14.68 13.83 18.24
N ASN A 342 14.48 13.39 17.00
CA ASN A 342 15.45 13.66 15.93
C ASN A 342 15.62 15.17 15.68
N ASP A 343 14.53 15.94 15.67
CA ASP A 343 14.58 17.39 15.52
C ASP A 343 15.27 18.06 16.72
N PHE A 344 14.91 17.65 17.94
CA PHE A 344 15.52 18.14 19.18
C PHE A 344 17.03 17.91 19.22
N LEU A 345 17.49 16.71 18.86
CA LEU A 345 18.90 16.36 18.87
C LEU A 345 19.69 17.08 17.77
N ALA A 346 19.06 17.31 16.60
CA ALA A 346 19.67 18.02 15.48
C ALA A 346 19.69 19.55 15.65
N ALA A 347 18.78 20.13 16.44
CA ALA A 347 18.78 21.55 16.74
C ALA A 347 20.05 21.93 17.54
N PRO A 348 20.85 22.92 17.13
CA PRO A 348 22.05 23.31 17.88
C PRO A 348 21.72 23.77 19.30
N ASN A 349 20.77 24.70 19.42
CA ASN A 349 20.33 25.33 20.66
C ASN A 349 18.79 25.30 20.77
N PRO A 350 18.16 24.14 21.05
CA PRO A 350 16.71 24.07 21.24
C PRO A 350 16.28 24.87 22.48
N ASP A 351 15.18 25.62 22.40
CA ASP A 351 14.60 26.26 23.58
C ASP A 351 13.99 25.21 24.51
N THR A 352 14.71 24.86 25.57
CA THR A 352 14.25 23.92 26.59
C THR A 352 13.62 24.59 27.82
N ALA A 353 13.64 25.92 27.87
CA ALA A 353 13.04 26.70 28.95
C ALA A 353 11.54 26.96 28.68
N SER A 354 11.17 27.13 27.41
CA SER A 354 9.80 27.36 26.98
C SER A 354 9.47 26.59 25.69
N GLY A 355 8.25 26.77 25.16
CA GLY A 355 7.87 26.20 23.86
C GLY A 355 7.87 24.67 23.78
N LEU A 356 8.18 24.17 22.59
CA LEU A 356 8.02 22.76 22.19
C LEU A 356 8.94 21.79 22.95
N TYR A 357 10.15 22.22 23.29
CA TYR A 357 11.14 21.36 23.97
C TYR A 357 11.25 21.63 25.48
N LYS A 358 10.27 22.33 26.05
CA LYS A 358 10.20 22.64 27.48
C LYS A 358 10.38 21.37 28.33
N GLY A 359 11.39 21.38 29.20
CA GLY A 359 11.66 20.27 30.12
C GLY A 359 12.40 19.08 29.51
N LEU A 360 12.82 19.14 28.24
CA LEU A 360 13.56 18.06 27.57
C LEU A 360 15.08 18.18 27.67
N GLN A 361 15.60 19.19 28.40
CA GLN A 361 17.04 19.38 28.64
C GLN A 361 17.77 18.10 29.10
N PRO A 362 17.21 17.25 29.98
CA PRO A 362 17.90 16.05 30.45
C PRO A 362 18.26 15.07 29.33
N PHE A 363 17.58 15.15 28.18
CA PHE A 363 17.78 14.26 27.05
C PHE A 363 18.77 14.81 26.01
N ARG A 364 19.41 15.96 26.21
CA ARG A 364 20.25 16.60 25.19
C ARG A 364 21.46 15.75 24.75
N GLY A 365 22.00 14.95 25.67
CA GLY A 365 23.19 14.11 25.43
C GLY A 365 22.90 12.66 25.04
N VAL A 366 21.63 12.26 24.88
CA VAL A 366 21.29 10.88 24.51
C VAL A 366 21.60 10.61 23.04
N LYS A 367 21.95 9.36 22.73
CA LYS A 367 22.02 8.89 21.34
C LYS A 367 20.71 8.22 20.94
N LEU A 368 20.39 8.29 19.66
CA LEU A 368 19.18 7.68 19.13
C LEU A 368 19.20 6.15 19.36
N GLU A 369 20.32 5.51 19.07
CA GLU A 369 20.50 4.06 19.21
C GLU A 369 20.30 3.53 20.64
N ASP A 370 20.60 4.35 21.65
CA ASP A 370 20.50 3.97 23.06
C ASP A 370 19.07 4.14 23.63
N THR A 371 18.13 4.67 22.83
CA THR A 371 16.82 5.12 23.33
C THR A 371 15.63 4.36 22.78
N TYR A 372 15.83 3.34 21.93
CA TYR A 372 14.72 2.56 21.35
C TYR A 372 13.85 1.85 22.40
N THR A 373 14.44 1.48 23.55
CA THR A 373 13.76 0.81 24.66
C THR A 373 13.55 1.73 25.87
N SER A 374 14.03 2.98 25.82
CA SER A 374 13.94 3.92 26.94
C SER A 374 12.51 4.43 27.13
N LYS A 375 11.87 4.00 28.23
CA LYS A 375 10.52 4.44 28.59
C LYS A 375 10.44 5.91 29.00
N GLU A 376 11.53 6.45 29.53
CA GLU A 376 11.62 7.86 29.94
C GLU A 376 11.60 8.77 28.71
N VAL A 377 12.47 8.49 27.72
CA VAL A 377 12.51 9.21 26.45
C VAL A 377 11.19 9.02 25.69
N GLU A 378 10.69 7.78 25.60
CA GLU A 378 9.42 7.47 24.96
C GLU A 378 8.26 8.31 25.55
N LYS A 379 8.15 8.41 26.88
CA LYS A 379 7.08 9.18 27.54
C LYS A 379 7.24 10.69 27.36
N ALA A 380 8.46 11.21 27.55
CA ALA A 380 8.73 12.64 27.45
C ALA A 380 8.42 13.18 26.05
N PHE A 381 8.88 12.48 25.00
CA PHE A 381 8.67 12.93 23.62
C PHE A 381 7.26 12.65 23.10
N GLN A 382 6.55 11.64 23.60
CA GLN A 382 5.10 11.50 23.33
C GLN A 382 4.31 12.66 23.94
N ALA A 383 4.61 13.04 25.19
CA ALA A 383 3.95 14.17 25.83
C ALA A 383 4.21 15.48 25.08
N ALA A 384 5.48 15.76 24.74
CA ALA A 384 5.87 16.96 24.00
C ALA A 384 5.29 17.03 22.57
N SER A 385 5.15 15.87 21.91
CA SER A 385 4.61 15.79 20.54
C SER A 385 3.10 15.59 20.46
N GLN A 386 2.37 15.60 21.59
CA GLN A 386 0.96 15.22 21.61
C GLN A 386 0.10 16.08 20.68
N GLU A 387 0.33 17.38 20.66
CA GLU A 387 -0.44 18.30 19.80
C GLU A 387 -0.04 18.16 18.33
N ILE A 388 1.26 17.96 18.06
CA ILE A 388 1.76 17.64 16.70
C ILE A 388 1.09 16.37 16.19
N PHE A 389 1.02 15.32 17.01
CA PHE A 389 0.35 14.07 16.65
C PHE A 389 -1.14 14.30 16.35
N ASN A 390 -1.84 15.04 17.22
CA ASN A 390 -3.27 15.32 17.05
C ASN A 390 -3.56 16.06 15.74
N GLN A 391 -2.72 17.02 15.36
CA GLN A 391 -2.94 17.85 14.17
C GLN A 391 -2.45 17.17 12.89
N LYS A 392 -1.27 16.55 12.92
CA LYS A 392 -0.55 16.12 11.71
C LYS A 392 -0.73 14.64 11.37
N THR A 393 -1.13 13.80 12.32
CA THR A 393 -1.12 12.34 12.14
C THR A 393 -2.40 11.64 12.55
N LYS A 394 -3.05 12.07 13.64
CA LYS A 394 -4.28 11.43 14.15
C LYS A 394 -5.40 11.33 13.09
N PRO A 395 -5.65 12.32 12.22
CA PRO A 395 -6.63 12.18 11.15
C PRO A 395 -6.33 11.00 10.21
N SER A 396 -5.07 10.61 10.04
CA SER A 396 -4.70 9.46 9.20
C SER A 396 -5.00 8.09 9.83
N LEU A 397 -5.44 8.01 11.09
CA LEU A 397 -5.57 6.72 11.81
C LEU A 397 -6.98 6.13 11.83
N LEU A 398 -7.96 6.75 11.17
CA LEU A 398 -9.35 6.27 11.15
C LEU A 398 -9.44 4.81 10.69
N LEU A 399 -8.91 4.50 9.51
CA LEU A 399 -8.99 3.15 8.97
C LEU A 399 -8.15 2.16 9.79
N SER A 400 -6.92 2.50 10.17
CA SER A 400 -6.07 1.58 10.94
C SER A 400 -6.65 1.24 12.30
N SER A 401 -7.23 2.21 13.01
CA SER A 401 -7.88 1.96 14.31
C SER A 401 -9.14 1.10 14.19
N ARG A 402 -9.82 1.15 13.04
CA ARG A 402 -11.08 0.42 12.80
C ARG A 402 -10.94 -0.83 11.94
N ASN A 403 -9.79 -1.10 11.34
CA ASN A 403 -9.59 -2.23 10.45
C ASN A 403 -8.34 -3.06 10.76
N GLY A 404 -7.43 -2.56 11.58
CA GLY A 404 -6.22 -3.29 11.92
C GLY A 404 -5.05 -3.01 10.96
N ASN A 405 -4.00 -3.82 11.09
CA ASN A 405 -2.85 -3.78 10.20
C ASN A 405 -3.21 -4.43 8.87
N MET A 406 -3.19 -3.66 7.80
CA MET A 406 -3.39 -4.23 6.46
C MET A 406 -2.08 -4.68 5.81
N TYR A 407 -0.91 -4.60 6.46
CA TYR A 407 0.42 -4.76 5.83
C TYR A 407 0.72 -3.72 4.74
N THR A 408 1.01 -4.12 3.50
CA THR A 408 1.42 -3.22 2.41
C THR A 408 0.47 -2.04 2.11
N PRO A 409 -0.87 -2.16 2.24
CA PRO A 409 -1.80 -1.06 2.09
C PRO A 409 -1.91 -0.19 3.34
N SER A 410 -1.32 -0.54 4.48
CA SER A 410 -1.56 0.14 5.77
C SER A 410 -1.26 1.65 5.71
N MET A 411 -0.09 2.05 5.19
CA MET A 411 0.25 3.47 5.03
C MET A 411 -0.69 4.19 4.05
N TYR A 412 -1.11 3.52 2.99
CA TYR A 412 -2.03 4.08 1.99
C TYR A 412 -3.47 4.13 2.50
N GLY A 413 -3.85 3.25 3.42
CA GLY A 413 -5.06 3.35 4.21
C GLY A 413 -5.04 4.55 5.16
N CYS A 414 -3.86 4.91 5.67
CA CYS A 414 -3.68 6.16 6.40
C CYS A 414 -3.82 7.39 5.51
N LEU A 415 -3.28 7.33 4.28
CA LEU A 415 -3.53 8.37 3.26
C LEU A 415 -5.03 8.49 2.97
N ALA A 416 -5.73 7.38 2.72
CA ALA A 416 -7.16 7.38 2.47
C ALA A 416 -7.96 8.00 3.63
N SER A 417 -7.58 7.66 4.88
CA SER A 417 -8.19 8.22 6.08
C SER A 417 -8.01 9.73 6.20
N LEU A 418 -6.81 10.22 5.90
CA LEU A 418 -6.52 11.65 5.89
C LEU A 418 -7.37 12.38 4.84
N LEU A 419 -7.39 11.87 3.61
CA LEU A 419 -8.15 12.47 2.50
C LEU A 419 -9.65 12.45 2.75
N ALA A 420 -10.18 11.43 3.43
CA ALA A 420 -11.60 11.33 3.78
C ALA A 420 -12.05 12.33 4.86
N GLN A 421 -11.11 12.94 5.61
CA GLN A 421 -11.42 13.79 6.77
C GLN A 421 -10.98 15.24 6.61
N CYS A 422 -10.29 15.60 5.52
CA CYS A 422 -9.84 16.96 5.26
C CYS A 422 -10.56 17.57 4.05
N SER A 423 -10.75 18.89 4.08
CA SER A 423 -11.25 19.62 2.91
C SER A 423 -10.12 19.82 1.87
N ALA A 424 -10.49 20.06 0.61
CA ALA A 424 -9.52 20.39 -0.43
C ALA A 424 -8.72 21.65 -0.08
N GLN A 425 -9.38 22.64 0.55
CA GLN A 425 -8.75 23.88 0.98
C GLN A 425 -7.72 23.67 2.09
N ASP A 426 -7.97 22.75 3.04
CA ASP A 426 -7.01 22.44 4.11
C ASP A 426 -5.75 21.75 3.59
N LEU A 427 -5.88 20.98 2.51
CA LEU A 427 -4.79 20.22 1.90
C LEU A 427 -4.02 21.03 0.84
N ALA A 428 -4.66 22.02 0.19
CA ALA A 428 -4.10 22.73 -0.95
C ALA A 428 -2.67 23.23 -0.71
N GLY A 429 -1.76 22.90 -1.63
CA GLY A 429 -0.35 23.31 -1.55
C GLY A 429 0.46 22.69 -0.43
N SER A 430 -0.13 21.87 0.43
CA SER A 430 0.51 21.32 1.61
C SER A 430 1.49 20.19 1.28
N ARG A 431 2.33 19.83 2.25
CA ARG A 431 3.23 18.67 2.17
C ARG A 431 2.74 17.57 3.11
N ILE A 432 2.55 16.37 2.58
CA ILE A 432 2.26 15.16 3.33
C ILE A 432 3.53 14.31 3.36
N GLY A 433 4.14 14.16 4.54
CA GLY A 433 5.23 13.20 4.74
C GLY A 433 4.69 11.78 4.85
N ALA A 434 5.41 10.80 4.31
CA ALA A 434 4.99 9.40 4.31
C ALA A 434 6.17 8.51 4.70
N PHE A 435 6.01 7.68 5.72
CA PHE A 435 6.98 6.68 6.12
C PHE A 435 6.44 5.27 5.89
N SER A 436 7.04 4.55 4.95
CA SER A 436 6.75 3.14 4.68
C SER A 436 7.86 2.26 5.27
N TYR A 437 7.44 1.16 5.89
CA TYR A 437 8.32 0.18 6.51
C TYR A 437 7.84 -1.22 6.16
N GLY A 438 8.77 -2.13 5.92
CA GLY A 438 8.55 -3.57 5.91
C GLY A 438 9.74 -4.27 6.56
N SER A 439 9.46 -5.22 7.45
CA SER A 439 10.47 -6.01 8.16
C SER A 439 11.40 -6.80 7.23
N GLY A 440 12.56 -7.21 7.75
CA GLY A 440 13.62 -7.87 6.98
C GLY A 440 14.93 -7.11 6.74
N LEU A 441 15.02 -5.78 6.64
CA LEU A 441 13.99 -4.75 6.48
C LEU A 441 14.30 -3.82 5.31
N ALA A 442 13.22 -3.21 4.80
CA ALA A 442 13.25 -2.12 3.83
C ALA A 442 12.31 -1.00 4.27
N ALA A 443 12.76 0.24 4.19
CA ALA A 443 11.98 1.40 4.57
C ALA A 443 12.31 2.62 3.70
N SER A 444 11.31 3.49 3.52
CA SER A 444 11.50 4.79 2.90
C SER A 444 10.62 5.84 3.56
N MET A 445 11.21 7.00 3.82
CA MET A 445 10.47 8.25 4.00
C MET A 445 10.46 9.04 2.69
N PHE A 446 9.28 9.48 2.27
CA PHE A 446 9.11 10.34 1.10
C PHE A 446 7.99 11.34 1.37
N SER A 447 7.66 12.18 0.39
CA SER A 447 6.60 13.17 0.54
C SER A 447 5.77 13.34 -0.71
N LEU A 448 4.51 13.75 -0.48
CA LEU A 448 3.56 14.15 -1.49
C LEU A 448 3.32 15.67 -1.36
N ARG A 449 3.46 16.39 -2.47
CA ARG A 449 3.00 17.77 -2.60
C ARG A 449 1.56 17.76 -3.10
N VAL A 450 0.66 18.38 -2.35
CA VAL A 450 -0.73 18.54 -2.77
C VAL A 450 -0.84 19.69 -3.77
N SER A 451 -1.64 19.53 -4.82
CA SER A 451 -1.98 20.59 -5.77
C SER A 451 -2.53 21.83 -5.05
N GLN A 452 -2.28 23.01 -5.62
CA GLN A 452 -2.87 24.27 -5.14
C GLN A 452 -4.34 24.41 -5.58
N ASP A 453 -4.74 23.69 -6.65
CA ASP A 453 -6.11 23.75 -7.16
C ASP A 453 -7.05 22.92 -6.27
N ALA A 454 -7.83 23.64 -5.46
CA ALA A 454 -8.87 23.12 -4.59
C ALA A 454 -10.27 23.58 -5.01
N ALA A 455 -10.45 24.01 -6.27
CA ALA A 455 -11.75 24.37 -6.78
C ALA A 455 -12.70 23.16 -6.82
N PRO A 456 -14.03 23.35 -6.67
CA PRO A 456 -14.99 22.27 -6.89
C PRO A 456 -14.81 21.64 -8.27
N GLY A 457 -14.74 20.32 -8.34
CA GLY A 457 -14.50 19.55 -9.56
C GLY A 457 -13.03 19.45 -10.01
N SER A 458 -12.09 20.09 -9.30
CA SER A 458 -10.65 19.91 -9.48
C SER A 458 -10.22 18.45 -9.27
N PRO A 459 -9.04 18.03 -9.77
CA PRO A 459 -8.52 16.69 -9.48
C PRO A 459 -8.42 16.39 -7.97
N LEU A 460 -8.09 17.39 -7.15
CA LEU A 460 -8.01 17.23 -5.70
C LEU A 460 -9.41 17.01 -5.11
N ASP A 461 -10.38 17.85 -5.45
CA ASP A 461 -11.77 17.72 -4.97
C ASP A 461 -12.39 16.36 -5.34
N LYS A 462 -12.13 15.88 -6.57
CA LYS A 462 -12.57 14.54 -7.02
C LYS A 462 -11.94 13.41 -6.21
N LEU A 463 -10.63 13.49 -5.94
CA LEU A 463 -9.93 12.50 -5.12
C LEU A 463 -10.53 12.44 -3.71
N LEU A 464 -10.72 13.58 -3.05
CA LEU A 464 -11.30 13.65 -1.71
C LEU A 464 -12.75 13.14 -1.70
N SER A 465 -13.56 13.59 -2.64
CA SER A 465 -14.96 13.18 -2.77
C SER A 465 -15.11 11.67 -2.96
N SER A 466 -14.16 11.01 -3.64
CA SER A 466 -14.16 9.56 -3.84
C SER A 466 -13.98 8.74 -2.54
N LEU A 467 -13.45 9.37 -1.49
CA LEU A 467 -13.13 8.75 -0.21
C LEU A 467 -14.02 9.24 0.95
N ALA A 468 -14.87 10.24 0.72
CA ALA A 468 -15.74 10.82 1.74
C ALA A 468 -16.71 9.80 2.38
N ASP A 469 -17.04 8.72 1.66
CA ASP A 469 -17.90 7.64 2.16
C ASP A 469 -17.18 6.62 3.08
N LEU A 470 -15.86 6.78 3.30
CA LEU A 470 -15.05 5.84 4.07
C LEU A 470 -15.58 5.59 5.50
N PRO A 471 -15.96 6.60 6.31
CA PRO A 471 -16.53 6.35 7.64
C PRO A 471 -17.82 5.53 7.58
N THR A 472 -18.74 5.88 6.66
CA THR A 472 -20.01 5.18 6.48
C THR A 472 -19.80 3.74 6.03
N ARG A 473 -18.83 3.47 5.16
CA ARG A 473 -18.45 2.11 4.75
C ARG A 473 -17.89 1.28 5.90
N LEU A 474 -17.14 1.90 6.82
CA LEU A 474 -16.65 1.22 8.03
C LEU A 474 -17.78 0.90 9.00
N ASP A 475 -18.77 1.78 9.13
CA ASP A 475 -19.97 1.59 9.96
C ASP A 475 -20.91 0.52 9.41
N ALA A 476 -20.95 0.34 8.08
CA ALA A 476 -21.78 -0.66 7.41
C ALA A 476 -21.29 -2.11 7.58
N ARG A 477 -20.11 -2.33 8.18
CA ARG A 477 -19.56 -3.67 8.39
C ARG A 477 -20.32 -4.42 9.49
N LYS A 478 -20.32 -5.74 9.39
CA LYS A 478 -20.89 -6.66 10.37
C LYS A 478 -19.91 -6.92 11.50
N ARG A 479 -20.31 -6.63 12.73
CA ARG A 479 -19.60 -7.09 13.93
C ARG A 479 -19.76 -8.61 14.08
N VAL A 480 -18.66 -9.31 14.33
CA VAL A 480 -18.59 -10.75 14.59
C VAL A 480 -18.06 -10.98 16.01
N ALA A 481 -18.67 -11.92 16.74
CA ALA A 481 -18.26 -12.25 18.10
C ALA A 481 -16.84 -12.88 18.11
N PRO A 482 -16.03 -12.66 19.16
CA PRO A 482 -14.66 -13.23 19.23
C PRO A 482 -14.59 -14.75 19.07
N GLN A 483 -15.59 -15.49 19.57
CA GLN A 483 -15.70 -16.94 19.41
C GLN A 483 -15.81 -17.33 17.93
N ASP A 484 -16.77 -16.72 17.22
CA ASP A 484 -16.99 -16.97 15.79
C ASP A 484 -15.77 -16.55 14.96
N PHE A 485 -15.15 -15.41 15.30
CA PHE A 485 -13.89 -14.97 14.70
C PHE A 485 -12.79 -16.01 14.88
N ALA A 486 -12.60 -16.56 16.09
CA ALA A 486 -11.59 -17.58 16.35
C ALA A 486 -11.86 -18.87 15.55
N GLU A 487 -13.12 -19.27 15.42
CA GLU A 487 -13.51 -20.41 14.57
C GLU A 487 -13.22 -20.16 13.09
N ILE A 488 -13.52 -18.97 12.57
CA ILE A 488 -13.22 -18.59 11.18
C ILE A 488 -11.71 -18.60 10.93
N MET A 489 -10.91 -18.07 11.86
CA MET A 489 -9.44 -18.09 11.75
C MET A 489 -8.88 -19.51 11.79
N LYS A 490 -9.43 -20.38 12.65
CA LYS A 490 -9.05 -21.80 12.69
C LYS A 490 -9.37 -22.51 11.37
N ARG A 491 -10.57 -22.30 10.83
CA ARG A 491 -10.93 -22.90 9.52
C ARG A 491 -10.08 -22.35 8.39
N ARG A 492 -9.65 -21.09 8.45
CA ARG A 492 -8.70 -20.52 7.47
C ARG A 492 -7.37 -21.27 7.52
N GLU A 493 -6.81 -21.49 8.71
CA GLU A 493 -5.60 -22.28 8.90
C GLU A 493 -5.73 -23.69 8.32
N GLU A 494 -6.86 -24.36 8.58
CA GLU A 494 -7.15 -25.72 8.07
C GLU A 494 -7.33 -25.77 6.54
N THR A 495 -7.75 -24.68 5.90
CA THR A 495 -8.15 -24.67 4.47
C THR A 495 -7.14 -23.97 3.55
N HIS A 496 -6.22 -23.18 4.09
CA HIS A 496 -5.34 -22.31 3.30
C HIS A 496 -4.51 -23.06 2.23
N HIS A 497 -4.10 -24.30 2.52
CA HIS A 497 -3.31 -25.15 1.61
C HIS A 497 -4.10 -26.26 0.92
N LEU A 498 -5.41 -26.35 1.11
CA LEU A 498 -6.21 -27.43 0.53
C LEU A 498 -6.45 -27.20 -0.97
N ALA A 499 -6.28 -28.26 -1.76
CA ALA A 499 -6.82 -28.35 -3.11
C ALA A 499 -8.23 -28.98 -3.09
N ASN A 500 -8.93 -28.90 -4.22
CA ASN A 500 -10.24 -29.50 -4.44
C ASN A 500 -11.28 -29.17 -3.34
N HIS A 501 -11.44 -27.88 -3.04
CA HIS A 501 -12.39 -27.41 -2.05
C HIS A 501 -13.19 -26.21 -2.56
N THR A 502 -14.40 -26.08 -2.02
CA THR A 502 -15.23 -24.88 -2.12
C THR A 502 -15.10 -24.13 -0.79
N PRO A 503 -14.82 -22.82 -0.79
CA PRO A 503 -14.74 -22.07 0.45
C PRO A 503 -16.04 -22.19 1.26
N HIS A 504 -15.88 -22.35 2.57
CA HIS A 504 -17.00 -22.50 3.48
C HIS A 504 -17.57 -21.15 3.89
N GLY A 505 -18.80 -21.18 4.41
CA GLY A 505 -19.50 -19.99 4.89
C GLY A 505 -20.39 -19.38 3.81
N SER A 506 -20.95 -18.21 4.13
CA SER A 506 -21.79 -17.46 3.20
C SER A 506 -20.99 -16.30 2.61
N HIS A 507 -21.13 -16.09 1.31
CA HIS A 507 -20.68 -14.87 0.62
C HIS A 507 -21.79 -13.80 0.54
N THR A 508 -22.96 -14.02 1.16
CA THR A 508 -24.08 -13.05 1.17
C THR A 508 -23.70 -11.74 1.85
N ASP A 509 -22.83 -11.80 2.84
CA ASP A 509 -22.47 -10.66 3.69
C ASP A 509 -21.34 -9.81 3.10
N LEU A 510 -20.76 -10.23 1.97
CA LEU A 510 -19.77 -9.43 1.24
C LEU A 510 -20.38 -8.11 0.75
N PHE A 511 -19.58 -7.07 0.58
CA PHE A 511 -20.08 -5.84 -0.05
C PHE A 511 -20.51 -6.08 -1.50
N PRO A 512 -21.51 -5.35 -2.02
CA PRO A 512 -21.83 -5.38 -3.45
C PRO A 512 -20.60 -5.06 -4.30
N GLY A 513 -20.43 -5.79 -5.41
CA GLY A 513 -19.26 -5.66 -6.29
C GLY A 513 -17.98 -6.37 -5.81
N THR A 514 -17.98 -7.01 -4.63
CA THR A 514 -16.83 -7.79 -4.13
C THR A 514 -16.59 -9.04 -4.98
N TRP A 515 -15.34 -9.25 -5.40
CA TRP A 515 -14.87 -10.53 -5.91
C TRP A 515 -14.60 -11.51 -4.77
N TYR A 516 -14.97 -12.77 -4.98
CA TYR A 516 -14.79 -13.83 -4.00
C TYR A 516 -14.31 -15.11 -4.66
N LEU A 517 -13.59 -15.92 -3.88
CA LEU A 517 -13.17 -17.27 -4.25
C LEU A 517 -14.41 -18.19 -4.27
N GLU A 518 -14.67 -18.77 -5.43
CA GLU A 518 -15.76 -19.72 -5.65
C GLU A 518 -15.28 -21.16 -5.46
N ARG A 519 -14.09 -21.48 -5.97
CA ARG A 519 -13.54 -22.84 -5.93
C ARG A 519 -12.03 -22.86 -6.07
N VAL A 520 -11.40 -23.81 -5.39
CA VAL A 520 -10.04 -24.30 -5.68
C VAL A 520 -10.15 -25.73 -6.18
N ASP A 521 -9.66 -26.04 -7.38
CA ASP A 521 -9.72 -27.41 -7.90
C ASP A 521 -8.55 -28.29 -7.43
N ASP A 522 -8.51 -29.53 -7.90
CA ASP A 522 -7.50 -30.55 -7.59
C ASP A 522 -6.07 -30.16 -8.02
N LYS A 523 -5.95 -29.15 -8.89
CA LYS A 523 -4.68 -28.62 -9.38
C LYS A 523 -4.39 -27.22 -8.84
N TYR A 524 -5.01 -26.85 -7.72
CA TYR A 524 -4.83 -25.56 -7.04
C TYR A 524 -5.27 -24.35 -7.89
N ARG A 525 -5.99 -24.54 -9.00
CA ARG A 525 -6.48 -23.43 -9.81
C ARG A 525 -7.66 -22.80 -9.09
N ARG A 526 -7.58 -21.49 -8.89
CA ARG A 526 -8.58 -20.69 -8.18
C ARG A 526 -9.55 -20.05 -9.17
N GLN A 527 -10.84 -20.20 -8.90
CA GLN A 527 -11.93 -19.60 -9.68
C GLN A 527 -12.61 -18.53 -8.85
N TYR A 528 -12.86 -17.38 -9.48
CA TYR A 528 -13.43 -16.21 -8.82
C TYR A 528 -14.74 -15.81 -9.47
N ALA A 529 -15.68 -15.34 -8.65
CA ALA A 529 -16.92 -14.73 -9.09
C ALA A 529 -17.07 -13.37 -8.42
N ARG A 530 -17.95 -12.52 -8.98
CA ARG A 530 -18.21 -11.17 -8.45
C ARG A 530 -19.63 -11.06 -7.96
N LYS A 531 -19.80 -10.59 -6.72
CA LYS A 531 -21.12 -10.24 -6.19
C LYS A 531 -21.70 -9.08 -7.01
N PRO A 532 -22.98 -9.14 -7.43
CA PRO A 532 -23.64 -8.03 -8.11
C PRO A 532 -23.60 -6.71 -7.31
N LEU A 533 -23.69 -5.58 -8.02
CA LEU A 533 -23.73 -4.23 -7.44
C LEU A 533 -25.08 -3.91 -6.77
#